data_AF-A0AA39FMW5-F1
#
_entry.id   AF-A0AA39FMW5-F1
#
_cell.length_a   1.000
_cell.length_b   1.000
_cell.length_c   1.000
_cell.angle_alpha   90.00
_cell.angle_beta   90.00
_cell.angle_gamma   90.00
#
_symmetry.space_group_name_H-M   'P 1'
#
loop_
_entity.id
_entity.type
_entity.pdbx_description
1 polymer ?
#
loop_
_entity_poly.entity_id
_entity_poly.type
_entity_poly.pdbx_seq_one_letter_code
_entity_poly.pdbx_strand_id
1 'polypeptide(L)'
;MFSSKKNKLPPRPSLPSSEQILEDLNNVNISDIAFSILPNDNTQSTDLHFPTNVNDAENIYDKARRYLDGKQKLKVLSDILNVEEKSLQIDYEEIEKLAQEIRNQAQAVLLK
;
A
#
# COMPACT_ATOMS: atom_id res chain seq x y z
N MET A 1 17.39 -33.05 52.01
CA MET A 1 18.20 -32.42 50.94
C MET A 1 17.39 -32.46 49.65
N PHE A 2 16.63 -31.39 49.35
CA PHE A 2 15.88 -31.29 48.11
C PHE A 2 16.66 -30.40 47.15
N SER A 3 17.33 -31.03 46.19
CA SER A 3 18.04 -30.35 45.11
C SER A 3 17.02 -29.62 44.23
N SER A 4 17.16 -28.30 44.14
CA SER A 4 16.35 -27.45 43.27
C SER A 4 16.66 -27.76 41.81
N LYS A 5 15.88 -28.65 41.19
CA LYS A 5 15.90 -28.83 39.73
C LYS A 5 15.41 -27.52 39.12
N LYS A 6 16.32 -26.67 38.66
CA LYS A 6 15.95 -25.51 37.85
C LYS A 6 15.20 -26.05 36.64
N ASN A 7 13.89 -25.80 36.59
CA ASN A 7 13.04 -26.18 35.45
C ASN A 7 13.64 -25.54 34.21
N LYS A 8 14.32 -26.35 33.39
CA LYS A 8 14.87 -25.93 32.10
C LYS A 8 13.69 -25.81 31.15
N LEU A 9 13.04 -24.65 31.12
CA LEU A 9 12.12 -24.33 30.05
C LEU A 9 12.86 -24.46 28.71
N PRO A 10 12.19 -24.95 27.66
CA PRO A 10 12.78 -24.94 26.33
C PRO A 10 13.14 -23.50 25.92
N PRO A 11 14.16 -23.31 25.07
CA PRO A 11 14.52 -22.00 24.57
C PRO A 11 13.32 -21.38 23.84
N ARG A 12 13.11 -20.08 24.07
CA ARG A 12 12.06 -19.32 23.38
C ARG A 12 12.38 -19.31 21.87
N PRO A 13 11.38 -19.49 20.99
CA PRO A 13 11.59 -19.35 19.55
C PRO A 13 12.12 -17.96 19.19
N SER A 14 12.87 -17.90 18.08
CA SER A 14 13.32 -16.64 17.51
C SER A 14 12.14 -15.82 17.00
N LEU A 15 12.32 -14.50 16.99
CA LEU A 15 11.36 -13.59 16.39
C LEU A 15 11.23 -13.87 14.88
N PRO A 16 10.03 -13.64 14.30
CA PRO A 16 9.81 -13.83 12.87
C PRO A 16 10.67 -12.87 12.06
N SER A 17 11.10 -13.31 10.88
CA SER A 17 11.83 -12.46 9.94
C SER A 17 10.88 -11.49 9.23
N SER A 18 11.43 -10.41 8.66
CA SER A 18 10.65 -9.45 7.87
C SER A 18 9.96 -10.10 6.66
N GLU A 19 10.55 -11.15 6.09
CA GLU A 19 9.95 -11.87 4.95
C GLU A 19 8.74 -12.69 5.39
N GLN A 20 8.82 -13.37 6.53
CA GLN A 20 7.70 -14.14 7.10
C GLN A 20 6.52 -13.23 7.46
N ILE A 21 6.82 -12.05 8.01
CA ILE A 21 5.82 -11.01 8.28
C ILE A 21 5.10 -10.59 6.98
N LEU A 22 5.84 -10.39 5.89
CA LEU A 22 5.27 -10.00 4.61
C LEU A 22 4.45 -11.12 3.98
N GLU A 23 4.87 -12.38 4.11
CA GLU A 23 4.12 -13.55 3.65
C GLU A 23 2.77 -13.64 4.37
N ASP A 24 2.76 -13.56 5.70
CA ASP A 24 1.52 -13.60 6.49
C ASP A 24 0.58 -12.46 6.11
N LEU A 25 1.11 -11.24 5.94
CA LEU A 25 0.33 -10.06 5.53
C LEU A 25 -0.28 -10.20 4.12
N ASN A 26 0.42 -10.87 3.20
CA ASN A 26 -0.09 -11.11 1.84
C ASN A 26 -1.13 -12.23 1.81
N ASN A 27 -1.10 -13.14 2.79
CA ASN A 27 -1.99 -14.29 2.89
C ASN A 27 -3.14 -14.09 3.90
N VAL A 28 -3.37 -12.85 4.37
CA VAL A 28 -4.42 -12.53 5.36
C VAL A 28 -5.81 -12.87 4.82
N ASN A 29 -6.54 -13.69 5.57
CA ASN A 29 -7.98 -13.85 5.40
C ASN A 29 -8.71 -12.72 6.15
N ILE A 30 -9.62 -12.03 5.48
CA ILE A 30 -10.37 -10.87 6.03
C ILE A 30 -11.20 -11.26 7.27
N SER A 31 -11.51 -12.56 7.44
CA SER A 31 -12.23 -13.08 8.60
C SER A 31 -11.36 -13.48 9.79
N ASP A 32 -10.06 -13.17 9.77
CA ASP A 32 -9.14 -13.56 10.85
C ASP A 32 -9.34 -12.70 12.11
N ILE A 33 -9.49 -13.38 13.25
CA ILE A 33 -9.73 -12.81 14.57
C ILE A 33 -8.62 -11.85 14.98
N ALA A 34 -7.38 -12.10 14.54
CA ALA A 34 -6.23 -11.22 14.79
C ALA A 34 -6.42 -9.79 14.25
N PHE A 35 -7.30 -9.61 13.25
CA PHE A 35 -7.62 -8.31 12.65
C PHE A 35 -9.04 -7.81 12.97
N SER A 36 -9.80 -8.54 13.79
CA SER A 36 -11.08 -8.07 14.29
C SER A 36 -10.84 -6.94 15.30
N ILE A 37 -10.99 -5.70 14.85
CA ILE A 37 -10.85 -4.51 15.69
C ILE A 37 -11.96 -4.56 16.74
N LEU A 38 -11.62 -4.96 17.97
CA LEU A 38 -12.50 -4.80 19.12
C LEU A 38 -12.56 -3.29 19.43
N PRO A 39 -13.75 -2.65 19.45
CA PRO A 39 -13.87 -1.20 19.47
C PRO A 39 -13.49 -0.50 20.79
N ASN A 40 -12.80 -1.17 21.72
CA ASN A 40 -12.71 -0.72 23.12
C ASN A 40 -11.33 -0.29 23.66
N ASP A 41 -10.21 -0.39 22.92
CA ASP A 41 -8.90 0.00 23.48
C ASP A 41 -8.45 1.40 23.03
N ASN A 42 -9.06 2.40 23.68
CA ASN A 42 -8.58 3.77 23.75
C ASN A 42 -7.69 3.93 25.00
N THR A 43 -6.41 3.56 24.95
CA THR A 43 -5.44 4.03 25.94
C THR A 43 -4.12 4.46 25.31
N GLN A 44 -3.87 5.76 25.47
CA GLN A 44 -2.65 6.48 25.15
C GLN A 44 -1.44 5.95 25.93
N SER A 45 -0.26 5.95 25.32
CA SER A 45 1.00 6.18 26.03
C SER A 45 2.05 6.78 25.10
N THR A 46 2.31 8.06 25.32
CA THR A 46 3.40 8.89 24.79
C THR A 46 4.68 8.65 25.60
N ASP A 47 5.82 8.41 24.92
CA ASP A 47 7.15 9.03 25.18
C ASP A 47 8.36 8.13 24.84
N LEU A 48 9.21 8.68 23.95
CA LEU A 48 10.68 8.56 23.86
C LEU A 48 11.35 7.17 23.96
N HIS A 49 11.72 6.57 22.82
CA HIS A 49 13.05 5.93 22.68
C HIS A 49 13.40 5.63 21.21
N PHE A 50 14.65 5.87 20.80
CA PHE A 50 15.17 5.39 19.52
C PHE A 50 15.00 3.86 19.39
N PRO A 51 14.71 3.32 18.19
CA PRO A 51 14.12 1.99 18.05
C PRO A 51 15.20 0.91 18.08
N THR A 52 15.61 0.51 19.28
CA THR A 52 16.40 -0.71 19.52
C THR A 52 15.57 -1.81 20.20
N ASN A 53 14.26 -1.59 20.38
CA ASN A 53 13.41 -2.59 21.02
C ASN A 53 12.66 -3.44 19.98
N VAL A 54 13.10 -4.69 19.85
CA VAL A 54 12.46 -5.73 19.03
C VAL A 54 11.06 -6.12 19.54
N ASN A 55 10.60 -5.54 20.66
CA ASN A 55 9.28 -5.74 21.25
C ASN A 55 8.21 -4.74 20.78
N ASP A 56 8.51 -3.81 19.88
CA ASP A 56 7.49 -2.92 19.29
C ASP A 56 7.00 -3.47 17.94
N ALA A 57 6.78 -4.80 17.91
CA ALA A 57 6.35 -5.51 16.73
C ALA A 57 5.03 -4.93 16.19
N GLU A 58 4.10 -4.54 17.07
CA GLU A 58 2.82 -3.93 16.68
C GLU A 58 3.02 -2.62 15.89
N ASN A 59 3.92 -1.73 16.30
CA ASN A 59 4.23 -0.52 15.51
C ASN A 59 4.85 -0.85 14.16
N ILE A 60 5.69 -1.90 14.08
CA ILE A 60 6.27 -2.34 12.81
C ILE A 60 5.17 -2.86 11.88
N TYR A 61 4.24 -3.66 12.40
CA TYR A 61 3.10 -4.19 11.66
C TYR A 61 2.16 -3.07 11.19
N ASP A 62 1.82 -2.11 12.06
CA ASP A 62 1.00 -0.97 11.70
C ASP A 62 1.64 -0.12 10.62
N LYS A 63 2.95 0.09 10.70
CA LYS A 63 3.70 0.84 9.70
C LYS A 63 3.74 0.09 8.37
N ALA A 64 4.00 -1.22 8.39
CA ALA A 64 3.97 -2.08 7.21
C ALA A 64 2.59 -2.07 6.54
N ARG A 65 1.51 -2.18 7.34
CA ARG A 65 0.13 -2.10 6.87
C ARG A 65 -0.19 -0.77 6.20
N ARG A 66 0.23 0.35 6.82
CA ARG A 66 0.07 1.69 6.23
C ARG A 66 0.82 1.84 4.91
N TYR A 67 2.04 1.31 4.81
CA TYR A 67 2.79 1.32 3.56
C TYR A 67 2.14 0.44 2.48
N LEU A 68 1.58 -0.71 2.86
CA LEU A 68 0.89 -1.58 1.93
C LEU A 68 -0.39 -0.92 1.37
N ASP A 69 -1.19 -0.30 2.25
CA ASP A 69 -2.37 0.48 1.86
C ASP A 69 -1.98 1.66 0.94
N GLY A 70 -0.92 2.40 1.32
CA GLY A 70 -0.37 3.48 0.50
C GLY A 70 0.07 2.99 -0.89
N LYS A 71 0.76 1.84 -0.96
CA LYS A 71 1.18 1.22 -2.23
C LYS A 71 -0.02 0.85 -3.11
N GLN A 72 -1.08 0.28 -2.52
CA GLN A 72 -2.30 -0.07 -3.25
C GLN A 72 -3.00 1.18 -3.82
N LYS A 73 -3.13 2.23 -3.00
CA LYS A 73 -3.70 3.52 -3.44
C LYS A 73 -2.89 4.16 -4.55
N LEU A 74 -1.56 4.15 -4.45
CA LEU A 74 -0.68 4.66 -5.52
C LEU A 74 -0.81 3.85 -6.81
N LYS A 75 -0.98 2.53 -6.73
CA LYS A 75 -1.22 1.70 -7.92
C LYS A 75 -2.53 2.08 -8.61
N VAL A 76 -3.63 2.19 -7.85
CA VAL A 76 -4.92 2.61 -8.40
C VAL A 76 -4.82 4.00 -9.04
N LEU A 77 -4.14 4.94 -8.39
CA LEU A 77 -3.93 6.28 -8.95
C LEU A 77 -3.11 6.23 -10.25
N SER A 78 -2.06 5.40 -10.31
CA SER A 78 -1.26 5.21 -11.51
C SER A 78 -2.10 4.63 -12.66
N ASP A 79 -2.99 3.69 -12.37
CA ASP A 79 -3.87 3.10 -13.38
C ASP A 79 -4.87 4.12 -13.92
N ILE A 80 -5.42 4.98 -13.06
CA ILE A 80 -6.31 6.09 -13.46
C ILE A 80 -5.57 7.08 -14.36
N LEU A 81 -4.38 7.53 -13.96
CA LEU A 81 -3.58 8.47 -14.75
C LEU A 81 -3.24 7.92 -16.14
N ASN A 82 -2.91 6.64 -16.23
CA ASN A 82 -2.65 5.99 -17.53
C ASN A 82 -3.88 5.97 -18.45
N VAL A 83 -5.09 5.88 -17.89
CA VAL A 83 -6.33 5.94 -18.68
C VAL A 83 -6.58 7.37 -19.15
N GLU A 84 -6.41 8.35 -18.27
CA GLU A 84 -6.61 9.77 -18.58
C GLU A 84 -5.61 10.28 -19.62
N GLU A 85 -4.34 9.89 -19.52
CA GLU A 85 -3.30 10.19 -20.51
C GLU A 85 -3.68 9.68 -21.91
N LYS A 86 -4.14 8.43 -22.01
CA LYS A 86 -4.59 7.85 -23.28
C LYS A 86 -5.81 8.57 -23.84
N SER A 87 -6.77 8.94 -22.99
CA SER A 87 -7.95 9.71 -23.41
C SER A 87 -7.52 11.05 -23.98
N LEU A 88 -6.63 11.76 -23.28
CA LEU A 88 -6.15 13.08 -23.70
C LEU A 88 -5.39 13.01 -25.04
N GLN A 89 -4.61 11.95 -25.25
CA GLN A 89 -3.91 11.72 -26.51
C GLN A 89 -4.89 11.52 -27.68
N ILE A 90 -5.97 10.76 -27.46
CA ILE A 90 -7.03 10.55 -28.47
C ILE A 90 -7.71 11.88 -28.80
N ASP A 91 -8.11 12.63 -27.77
CA ASP A 91 -8.77 13.93 -27.94
C ASP A 91 -7.88 14.91 -28.71
N TYR A 92 -6.57 14.93 -28.43
CA TYR A 92 -5.60 15.75 -29.16
C TYR A 92 -5.55 15.38 -30.65
N GLU A 93 -5.47 14.09 -30.98
CA GLU A 93 -5.44 13.62 -32.36
C GLU A 93 -6.74 13.95 -33.12
N GLU A 94 -7.89 13.92 -32.44
CA GLU A 94 -9.17 14.34 -33.02
C GLU A 94 -9.19 15.84 -33.32
N ILE A 95 -8.68 16.67 -32.39
CA ILE A 95 -8.57 18.12 -32.59
C ILE A 95 -7.66 18.44 -33.78
N GLU A 96 -6.51 17.77 -33.90
CA GLU A 96 -5.62 17.98 -35.05
C GLU A 96 -6.28 17.61 -36.38
N LYS A 97 -7.01 16.48 -36.43
CA LYS A 97 -7.76 16.09 -37.62
C LYS A 97 -8.81 17.12 -38.01
N LEU A 98 -9.62 17.57 -37.05
CA LEU A 98 -10.65 18.59 -37.28
C LEU A 98 -10.03 19.91 -37.76
N ALA A 99 -8.93 20.35 -37.16
CA ALA A 99 -8.23 21.55 -37.58
C ALA A 99 -7.71 21.44 -39.03
N GLN A 100 -7.18 20.27 -39.40
CA GLN A 100 -6.71 20.02 -40.75
C GLN A 100 -7.87 19.99 -41.77
N GLU A 101 -9.00 19.39 -41.41
CA GLU A 101 -10.21 19.40 -42.25
C GLU A 101 -10.72 20.83 -42.48
N ILE A 102 -10.82 21.65 -41.43
CA ILE A 102 -11.20 23.06 -41.54
C ILE A 102 -10.25 23.80 -42.48
N ARG A 103 -8.94 23.58 -42.33
CA ARG A 103 -7.92 24.20 -43.20
C ARG A 103 -8.12 23.80 -44.66
N ASN A 104 -8.34 22.52 -44.93
CA ASN A 104 -8.55 22.00 -46.28
C ASN A 104 -9.83 22.58 -46.89
N GLN A 105 -10.93 22.64 -46.13
CA GLN A 105 -12.19 23.25 -46.57
C GLN A 105 -12.03 24.73 -46.90
N ALA A 106 -11.35 25.49 -46.05
CA ALA A 106 -11.07 26.91 -46.29
C ALA A 106 -10.25 27.14 -47.56
N GLN A 107 -9.23 26.31 -47.81
CA GLN A 107 -8.44 26.38 -49.04
C GLN A 107 -9.25 26.03 -50.29
N ALA A 108 -10.13 25.03 -50.21
CA ALA A 108 -10.99 24.65 -51.32
C ALA A 108 -11.98 25.76 -51.73
N VAL A 109 -12.46 26.55 -50.75
CA VAL A 109 -13.32 27.71 -51.02
C VAL A 109 -12.55 28.86 -51.69
N LEU A 110 -11.28 29.07 -51.32
CA LEU A 110 -10.44 30.14 -51.88
C LEU A 110 -9.99 29.88 -53.33
N LEU A 111 -9.98 28.63 -53.77
CA LEU A 111 -9.58 28.22 -55.12
C LEU A 111 -10.75 28.12 -56.11
N LYS A 112 -11.96 28.49 -55.68
CA LYS A 112 -13.21 28.39 -56.44
C LYS A 112 -13.75 29.78 -56.78
#